data_AF-A0A1V4MWD7-F1
#
_entry.id   AF-A0A1V4MWD7-F1
#
_cell.length_a   1.000
_cell.length_b   1.000
_cell.length_c   1.000
_cell.angle_alpha   90.00
_cell.angle_beta   90.00
_cell.angle_gamma   90.00
#
_symmetry.space_group_name_H-M   'P 1'
#
loop_
_entity.id
_entity.type
_entity.pdbx_description
1 polymer ?
#
loop_
_entity_poly.entity_id
_entity_poly.type
_entity_poly.pdbx_seq_one_letter_code
_entity_poly.pdbx_strand_id
1 'polypeptide(L)'
;MGIDAAMRRLELVRKSVDLVLGRYTAERGCPCDYRQFVYWAGKNQGPGWHDTVQNFLVKATLELDCFEKTDCQSGKWGYEGSWFCRNCGALWSHISLEWRMLAFHERLFRLGEEDPDSLYDGMISMDVAATVGHEPNGLKRLSLEQWVEFMLDRNDSPEKWD
;
A
#
# COMPACT_ATOMS: atom_id res chain seq x y z
N MET A 1 0.38 24.68 6.77
CA MET A 1 0.65 23.62 7.78
C MET A 1 2.07 23.84 8.28
N GLY A 2 2.31 23.91 9.59
CA GLY A 2 3.68 24.06 10.11
C GLY A 2 4.49 22.78 9.94
N ILE A 3 5.83 22.90 9.82
CA ILE A 3 6.75 21.75 9.63
C ILE A 3 6.51 20.66 10.69
N ASP A 4 6.33 21.05 11.96
CA ASP A 4 6.09 20.12 13.06
C ASP A 4 4.78 19.32 12.90
N ALA A 5 3.74 19.92 12.34
CA ALA A 5 2.48 19.24 12.10
C ALA A 5 2.60 18.21 10.97
N ALA A 6 3.37 18.53 9.92
CA ALA A 6 3.67 17.59 8.85
C ALA A 6 4.52 16.41 9.35
N MET A 7 5.57 16.68 10.16
CA MET A 7 6.39 15.62 10.75
C MET A 7 5.58 14.71 11.68
N ARG A 8 4.72 15.27 12.55
CA ARG A 8 3.81 14.47 13.38
C ARG A 8 2.90 13.59 12.54
N ARG A 9 2.37 14.11 11.43
CA ARG A 9 1.52 13.32 10.53
C ARG A 9 2.28 12.14 9.91
N LEU A 10 3.51 12.36 9.44
CA LEU A 10 4.35 11.29 8.87
C LEU A 10 4.64 10.20 9.91
N GLU A 11 4.94 10.60 11.14
CA GLU A 11 5.18 9.66 12.24
C GLU A 11 3.94 8.83 12.59
N LEU A 12 2.76 9.46 12.58
CA LEU A 12 1.50 8.71 12.76
C LEU A 12 1.30 7.68 11.65
N VAL A 13 1.55 8.04 10.38
CA VAL A 13 1.41 7.10 9.27
C VAL A 13 2.35 5.92 9.44
N ARG A 14 3.63 6.16 9.76
CA ARG A 14 4.61 5.09 10.01
C ARG A 14 4.13 4.12 11.08
N LYS A 15 3.71 4.64 12.23
CA LYS A 15 3.17 3.82 13.33
C LYS A 15 1.95 3.00 12.93
N SER A 16 1.07 3.57 12.11
CA SER A 16 -0.11 2.85 11.60
C SER A 16 0.27 1.73 10.63
N VAL A 17 1.24 1.95 9.75
CA VAL A 17 1.78 0.91 8.85
C VAL A 17 2.43 -0.21 9.66
N ASP A 18 3.28 0.13 10.62
CA ASP A 18 3.97 -0.84 11.48
C ASP A 18 2.98 -1.67 12.29
N LEU A 19 1.90 -1.03 12.79
CA LEU A 19 0.82 -1.72 13.49
C LEU A 19 0.14 -2.75 12.58
N VAL A 20 -0.19 -2.38 11.34
CA VAL A 20 -0.86 -3.27 10.38
C VAL A 20 0.03 -4.44 9.99
N LEU A 21 1.27 -4.18 9.58
CA LEU A 21 2.21 -5.23 9.19
C LEU A 21 2.58 -6.13 10.38
N GLY A 22 2.74 -5.56 11.57
CA GLY A 22 2.97 -6.30 12.81
C GLY A 22 1.83 -7.26 13.13
N ARG A 23 0.57 -6.86 12.88
CA ARG A 23 -0.59 -7.76 13.03
C ARG A 23 -0.59 -8.89 12.02
N TYR A 24 -0.40 -8.58 10.74
CA TYR A 24 -0.38 -9.60 9.70
C TYR A 24 0.73 -10.64 9.90
N THR A 25 1.93 -10.18 10.25
CA THR A 25 3.08 -11.05 10.52
C THR A 25 2.89 -11.88 11.79
N ALA A 26 2.31 -11.33 12.86
CA ALA A 26 1.99 -12.08 14.07
C ALA A 26 0.92 -13.17 13.84
N GLU A 27 -0.08 -12.90 13.00
CA GLU A 27 -1.22 -13.81 12.80
C GLU A 27 -0.98 -14.88 11.73
N ARG A 28 -0.30 -14.54 10.62
CA ARG A 28 -0.11 -15.45 9.47
C ARG A 28 1.34 -15.54 8.99
N GLY A 29 2.28 -14.93 9.70
CA GLY A 29 3.70 -14.89 9.31
C GLY A 29 4.01 -13.93 8.17
N CYS A 30 3.05 -13.53 7.33
CA CYS A 30 3.26 -12.57 6.24
C CYS A 30 1.95 -11.86 5.85
N PRO A 31 2.04 -10.70 5.17
CA PRO A 31 0.87 -9.95 4.73
C PRO A 31 0.24 -10.45 3.41
N CYS A 32 0.85 -11.44 2.75
CA CYS A 32 0.62 -11.74 1.34
C CYS A 32 -0.79 -12.21 0.97
N ASP A 33 -1.54 -12.78 1.92
CA ASP A 33 -2.88 -13.33 1.67
C ASP A 33 -4.00 -12.41 2.19
N TYR A 34 -3.66 -11.24 2.75
CA TYR A 34 -4.65 -10.23 3.09
C TYR A 34 -5.03 -9.45 1.83
N ARG A 35 -6.27 -9.61 1.37
CA ARG A 35 -6.77 -8.92 0.16
C ARG A 35 -6.59 -7.41 0.25
N GLN A 36 -6.77 -6.84 1.44
CA GLN A 36 -6.56 -5.42 1.73
C GLN A 36 -5.10 -5.02 1.49
N PHE A 37 -4.15 -5.85 1.92
CA PHE A 37 -2.73 -5.64 1.66
C PHE A 37 -2.41 -5.72 0.17
N VAL A 38 -2.83 -6.79 -0.51
CA VAL A 38 -2.56 -6.98 -1.95
C VAL A 38 -3.04 -5.77 -2.76
N TYR A 39 -4.24 -5.28 -2.44
CA TYR A 39 -4.78 -4.06 -3.03
C TYR A 39 -3.96 -2.81 -2.69
N TRP A 40 -3.77 -2.49 -1.41
CA TRP A 40 -3.13 -1.23 -1.03
C TRP A 40 -1.67 -1.12 -1.44
N ALA A 41 -0.92 -2.22 -1.39
CA ALA A 41 0.45 -2.27 -1.84
C ALA A 41 0.54 -2.18 -3.37
N GLY A 42 -0.45 -2.74 -4.07
CA GLY A 42 -0.43 -2.97 -5.50
C GLY A 42 -1.35 -2.09 -6.34
N LYS A 43 -2.11 -1.15 -5.77
CA LYS A 43 -3.00 -0.27 -6.54
C LYS A 43 -2.24 0.77 -7.34
N ASN A 44 -2.78 1.17 -8.50
CA ASN A 44 -2.26 2.31 -9.23
C ASN A 44 -2.59 3.63 -8.50
N GLN A 45 -1.73 4.64 -8.69
CA GLN A 45 -2.03 6.01 -8.30
C GLN A 45 -2.31 6.85 -9.55
N GLY A 46 -3.27 7.77 -9.44
CA GLY A 46 -3.53 8.76 -10.48
C GLY A 46 -2.32 9.68 -10.72
N PRO A 47 -2.23 10.31 -11.90
CA PRO A 47 -1.11 11.20 -12.23
C PRO A 47 -0.99 12.36 -11.23
N GLY A 48 0.22 12.53 -10.67
CA GLY A 48 0.52 13.64 -9.74
C GLY A 48 0.09 13.42 -8.30
N TRP A 49 -0.34 12.20 -7.94
CA TRP A 49 -0.72 11.86 -6.57
C TRP A 49 0.49 11.40 -5.74
N HIS A 50 0.47 11.72 -4.45
CA HIS A 50 1.44 11.22 -3.49
C HIS A 50 0.70 10.52 -2.36
N ASP A 51 0.71 9.19 -2.38
CA ASP A 51 0.15 8.39 -1.29
C ASP A 51 1.25 7.96 -0.32
N THR A 52 1.42 8.77 0.73
CA THR A 52 2.42 8.49 1.76
C THR A 52 2.15 7.16 2.49
N VAL A 53 0.89 6.73 2.59
CA VAL A 53 0.54 5.47 3.26
C VAL A 53 0.99 4.28 2.42
N GLN A 54 0.62 4.24 1.13
CA GLN A 54 1.08 3.17 0.22
C GLN A 54 2.62 3.13 0.15
N ASN A 55 3.27 4.28 0.04
CA ASN A 55 4.73 4.34 -0.02
C ASN A 55 5.40 3.76 1.23
N PHE A 56 4.92 4.11 2.42
CA PHE A 56 5.45 3.52 3.65
C PHE A 56 5.09 2.05 3.78
N LEU A 57 3.87 1.64 3.39
CA LEU A 57 3.44 0.24 3.40
C LEU A 57 4.36 -0.64 2.54
N VAL A 58 4.65 -0.21 1.31
CA VAL A 58 5.53 -0.96 0.40
C VAL A 58 6.94 -1.03 0.99
N LYS A 59 7.54 0.10 1.37
CA LYS A 59 8.91 0.11 1.91
C LYS A 59 9.06 -0.75 3.15
N ALA A 60 8.15 -0.59 4.12
CA ALA A 60 8.16 -1.39 5.35
C ALA A 60 7.94 -2.89 5.07
N THR A 61 7.14 -3.23 4.05
CA THR A 61 6.97 -4.65 3.66
C THR A 61 8.26 -5.27 3.15
N LEU A 62 9.02 -4.54 2.32
CA LEU A 62 10.27 -5.04 1.75
C LEU A 62 11.38 -5.19 2.81
N GLU A 63 11.21 -4.57 3.98
CA GLU A 63 12.08 -4.69 5.15
C GLU A 63 11.67 -5.84 6.08
N LEU A 64 10.55 -6.53 5.84
CA LEU A 64 10.13 -7.67 6.66
C LEU A 64 11.06 -8.88 6.42
N ASP A 65 11.41 -9.59 7.50
CA ASP A 65 12.28 -10.78 7.45
C ASP A 65 11.79 -11.89 6.51
N CYS A 66 10.49 -11.94 6.23
CA CYS A 66 9.92 -12.92 5.31
C CYS A 66 10.05 -12.54 3.84
N PHE A 67 10.41 -11.30 3.50
CA PHE A 67 10.63 -10.83 2.12
C PHE A 67 12.12 -10.83 1.78
N GLU A 68 12.47 -11.50 0.68
CA GLU A 68 13.84 -11.59 0.19
C GLU A 68 13.92 -11.09 -1.24
N LYS A 69 14.84 -10.16 -1.54
CA LYS A 69 15.05 -9.65 -2.89
C LYS A 69 15.62 -10.77 -3.76
N THR A 70 15.08 -10.94 -4.96
CA THR A 70 15.58 -11.89 -5.96
C THR A 70 16.51 -11.19 -6.95
N ASP A 71 17.39 -11.96 -7.59
CA ASP A 71 18.35 -11.44 -8.58
C ASP A 71 17.70 -11.03 -9.92
N CYS A 72 16.38 -11.13 -10.04
CA CYS A 72 15.64 -10.78 -11.25
C CYS A 72 15.51 -9.26 -11.39
N GLN A 73 16.52 -8.62 -11.98
CA GLN A 73 16.44 -7.24 -12.43
C GLN A 73 16.06 -7.18 -13.92
N SER A 74 14.91 -6.58 -14.23
CA SER A 74 14.53 -6.24 -15.60
C SER A 74 14.92 -4.80 -15.89
N GLY A 75 15.42 -4.50 -17.08
CA GLY A 75 15.80 -3.14 -17.50
C GLY A 75 14.61 -2.20 -17.75
N LYS A 76 13.47 -2.43 -17.10
CA LYS A 76 12.27 -1.58 -17.24
C LYS A 76 12.41 -0.35 -16.35
N TRP A 77 12.00 0.80 -16.87
CA TRP A 77 12.07 2.06 -16.13
C TRP A 77 11.17 2.00 -14.87
N GLY A 78 11.75 2.35 -13.73
CA GLY A 78 11.10 2.31 -12.42
C GLY A 78 10.93 0.92 -11.80
N TYR A 79 11.40 -0.14 -12.43
CA TYR A 79 11.40 -1.47 -11.81
C TYR A 79 12.62 -1.64 -10.91
N GLU A 80 12.41 -1.86 -9.62
CA GLU A 80 13.47 -1.95 -8.62
C GLU A 80 13.91 -3.40 -8.33
N GLY A 81 13.07 -4.37 -8.70
CA GLY A 81 13.36 -5.80 -8.55
C GLY A 81 12.14 -6.64 -8.23
N SER A 82 12.40 -7.92 -8.01
CA SER A 82 11.42 -8.87 -7.51
C SER A 82 11.76 -9.28 -6.08
N TRP A 83 10.74 -9.59 -5.30
CA TRP A 83 10.86 -10.08 -3.93
C TRP A 83 10.06 -11.37 -3.77
N PHE A 84 10.66 -12.33 -3.08
CA PHE A 84 10.06 -13.60 -2.74
C PHE A 84 9.69 -13.62 -1.26
N CYS A 85 8.44 -13.98 -0.94
CA CYS A 85 8.03 -14.21 0.42
C CYS A 85 8.36 -15.65 0.84
N ARG A 86 9.32 -15.83 1.74
CA ARG A 86 9.74 -17.16 2.24
C ARG A 86 8.66 -17.90 3.01
N ASN A 87 7.67 -17.20 3.55
CA ASN A 87 6.62 -17.82 4.37
C ASN A 87 5.51 -18.44 3.52
N CYS A 88 5.08 -17.79 2.42
CA CYS A 88 3.99 -18.29 1.59
C CYS A 88 4.39 -18.64 0.15
N GLY A 89 5.63 -18.36 -0.25
CA GLY A 89 6.14 -18.62 -1.59
C GLY A 89 5.72 -17.62 -2.65
N ALA A 90 4.99 -16.55 -2.30
CA ALA A 90 4.54 -15.55 -3.25
C ALA A 90 5.72 -14.74 -3.83
N LEU A 91 5.68 -14.48 -5.13
CA LEU A 91 6.64 -13.63 -5.82
C LEU A 91 6.00 -12.27 -6.14
N TRP A 92 6.73 -11.20 -5.87
CA TRP A 92 6.26 -9.82 -5.97
C TRP A 92 7.19 -9.01 -6.87
N SER A 93 6.64 -8.04 -7.59
CA SER A 93 7.39 -7.03 -8.33
C SER A 93 7.26 -5.69 -7.64
N HIS A 94 8.40 -5.04 -7.39
CA HIS A 94 8.46 -3.68 -6.84
C HIS A 94 8.75 -2.69 -7.96
N ILE A 95 7.88 -1.69 -8.06
CA ILE A 95 8.03 -0.54 -8.94
C ILE A 95 8.18 0.71 -8.06
N SER A 96 9.20 1.51 -8.34
CA SER A 96 9.41 2.86 -7.79
C SER A 96 9.46 3.87 -8.94
N LEU A 97 8.51 4.80 -8.96
CA LEU A 97 8.44 5.84 -9.99
C LEU A 97 8.59 7.22 -9.35
N GLU A 98 9.55 8.00 -9.85
CA GLU A 98 9.72 9.40 -9.50
C GLU A 98 9.07 10.29 -10.55
N TRP A 99 8.06 11.05 -10.15
CA TRP A 99 7.40 12.03 -11.00
C TRP A 99 7.98 13.43 -10.76
N ARG A 100 8.82 13.88 -11.70
CA ARG A 100 9.35 15.26 -11.80
C ARG A 100 9.93 15.81 -10.48
N MET A 101 10.58 14.96 -9.66
CA MET A 101 11.16 15.31 -8.35
C MET A 101 10.17 15.83 -7.30
N LEU A 102 8.87 15.66 -7.49
CA LEU A 102 7.83 16.19 -6.59
C LEU A 102 6.97 15.09 -5.94
N ALA A 103 6.95 13.89 -6.50
CA ALA A 103 6.21 12.77 -5.95
C ALA A 103 6.91 11.43 -6.25
N PHE A 104 6.95 10.56 -5.26
CA PHE A 104 7.36 9.16 -5.37
C PHE A 104 6.13 8.26 -5.30
N HIS A 105 6.14 7.21 -6.11
CA HIS A 105 5.13 6.16 -6.13
C HIS A 105 5.81 4.81 -5.98
N GLU A 106 5.55 4.13 -4.85
CA GLU A 106 5.96 2.75 -4.63
C GLU A 106 4.77 1.82 -4.85
N ARG A 107 4.99 0.76 -5.62
CA ARG A 107 3.99 -0.27 -5.90
C ARG A 107 4.60 -1.64 -5.74
N LEU A 108 3.87 -2.54 -5.08
CA LEU A 108 4.25 -3.93 -4.88
C LEU A 108 3.06 -4.82 -5.27
N PHE A 109 3.19 -5.56 -6.36
CA PHE A 109 2.11 -6.42 -6.88
C PHE A 109 2.61 -7.84 -7.11
N ARG A 110 1.71 -8.80 -6.94
CA ARG A 110 2.00 -10.23 -7.00
C ARG A 110 2.14 -10.66 -8.45
N LEU A 111 3.20 -11.41 -8.76
CA LEU A 111 3.48 -11.87 -10.12
C LEU A 111 2.58 -13.05 -10.48
N GLY A 112 2.00 -13.00 -11.68
CA GLY A 112 1.11 -14.05 -12.19
C GLY A 112 -0.34 -13.95 -11.73
N GLU A 113 -0.70 -12.88 -11.01
CA GLU A 113 -2.08 -12.60 -10.58
C GLU A 113 -2.67 -11.42 -11.35
N GLU A 114 -3.99 -11.24 -11.24
CA GLU A 114 -4.70 -10.10 -11.82
C GLU A 114 -4.22 -8.77 -11.23
N ASP A 115 -4.43 -7.67 -11.96
CA ASP A 115 -4.06 -6.34 -11.46
C ASP A 115 -4.81 -6.07 -10.14
N PRO A 116 -4.13 -5.72 -9.05
CA PRO A 116 -4.77 -5.43 -7.77
C PRO A 116 -5.92 -4.41 -7.87
N ASP A 117 -5.92 -3.51 -8.85
CA ASP A 117 -7.03 -2.58 -9.08
C ASP A 117 -8.37 -3.27 -9.38
N SER A 118 -8.36 -4.50 -9.93
CA SER A 118 -9.57 -5.29 -10.16
C SER A 118 -10.10 -5.97 -8.89
N LEU A 119 -9.31 -6.00 -7.81
CA LEU A 119 -9.71 -6.67 -6.56
C LEU A 119 -10.89 -5.99 -5.89
N TYR A 120 -11.21 -4.75 -6.22
CA TYR A 120 -12.39 -4.06 -5.68
C TYR A 120 -13.07 -3.28 -6.80
N ASP A 121 -14.12 -3.88 -7.36
CA ASP A 121 -14.80 -3.40 -8.57
C ASP A 121 -15.47 -2.03 -8.34
N GLY A 122 -15.24 -1.08 -9.25
CA GLY A 122 -15.98 0.17 -9.47
C GLY A 122 -16.05 1.24 -8.36
N MET A 123 -15.96 0.88 -7.08
CA MET A 123 -16.31 1.80 -5.98
C MET A 123 -15.08 2.28 -5.19
N ILE A 124 -14.03 1.46 -5.11
CA ILE A 124 -12.81 1.81 -4.38
C ILE A 124 -11.86 2.66 -5.24
N SER A 125 -11.87 2.46 -6.57
CA SER A 125 -11.11 3.27 -7.53
C SER A 125 -11.67 4.68 -7.74
N MET A 126 -12.96 4.91 -7.45
CA MET A 126 -13.61 6.22 -7.62
C MET A 126 -14.00 6.91 -6.31
N ASP A 127 -14.27 6.19 -5.22
CA ASP A 127 -15.03 6.81 -4.13
C ASP A 127 -14.65 6.44 -2.68
N VAL A 128 -13.62 5.62 -2.39
CA VAL A 128 -13.24 5.44 -0.97
C VAL A 128 -11.75 5.25 -0.68
N ALA A 129 -10.92 4.65 -1.53
CA ALA A 129 -9.59 4.20 -1.06
C ALA A 129 -8.41 4.41 -2.02
N ALA A 130 -8.55 5.32 -2.99
CA ALA A 130 -7.48 5.60 -3.94
C ALA A 130 -6.26 6.27 -3.30
N THR A 131 -6.42 6.99 -2.19
CA THR A 131 -5.34 7.57 -1.37
C THR A 131 -5.74 7.78 0.09
N VAL A 132 -4.75 7.93 0.99
CA VAL A 132 -4.91 8.57 2.31
C VAL A 132 -4.16 9.91 2.29
N GLY A 133 -4.80 11.00 1.85
CA GLY A 133 -4.06 12.26 1.71
C GLY A 133 -4.76 13.41 0.97
N HIS A 134 -3.95 14.29 0.38
CA HIS A 134 -4.38 15.50 -0.33
C HIS A 134 -4.69 15.21 -1.80
N GLU A 135 -5.98 15.15 -2.12
CA GLU A 135 -6.51 15.11 -3.49
C GLU A 135 -7.41 16.33 -3.79
N PRO A 136 -7.67 16.63 -5.08
CA PRO A 136 -8.56 17.71 -5.51
C PRO A 136 -9.94 17.64 -4.83
N ASN A 137 -10.59 18.79 -4.65
CA ASN A 137 -11.87 18.89 -3.96
C ASN A 137 -12.94 17.98 -4.59
N GLY A 138 -13.66 17.20 -3.77
CA GLY A 138 -14.87 16.47 -4.18
C GLY A 138 -14.83 14.94 -4.06
N LEU A 139 -13.68 14.35 -3.74
CA LEU A 139 -13.54 12.89 -3.57
C LEU A 139 -13.53 12.50 -2.09
N LYS A 140 -14.26 11.42 -1.75
CA LYS A 140 -14.34 10.83 -0.41
C LYS A 140 -12.95 10.35 0.05
N ARG A 141 -12.63 10.59 1.33
CA ARG A 141 -11.32 10.27 1.93
C ARG A 141 -11.49 9.27 3.05
N LEU A 142 -10.61 8.28 3.14
CA LEU A 142 -10.38 7.57 4.39
C LEU A 142 -9.44 8.40 5.27
N SER A 143 -9.87 8.62 6.52
CA SER A 143 -8.93 8.99 7.57
C SER A 143 -7.91 7.86 7.79
N LEU A 144 -6.79 8.18 8.43
CA LEU A 144 -5.78 7.15 8.75
C LEU A 144 -6.37 6.06 9.67
N GLU A 145 -7.30 6.43 10.56
CA GLU A 145 -7.99 5.48 11.44
C GLU A 145 -8.85 4.51 10.64
N GLN A 146 -9.68 5.02 9.71
CA GLN A 146 -10.49 4.19 8.84
C GLN A 146 -9.63 3.30 7.91
N TRP A 147 -8.46 3.78 7.49
CA TRP A 147 -7.50 2.95 6.76
C TRP A 147 -7.00 1.77 7.63
N VAL A 148 -6.64 2.02 8.89
CA VAL A 148 -6.23 0.95 9.81
C VAL A 148 -7.37 -0.05 10.04
N GLU A 149 -8.59 0.43 10.24
CA GLU A 149 -9.79 -0.43 10.41
C GLU A 149 -10.04 -1.31 9.20
N PHE A 150 -9.96 -0.73 8.00
CA PHE A 150 -10.06 -1.46 6.74
C PHE A 150 -8.98 -2.54 6.64
N MET A 151 -7.71 -2.17 6.82
CA MET A 151 -6.58 -3.09 6.70
C MET A 151 -6.69 -4.25 7.70
N LEU A 152 -7.12 -3.97 8.93
CA LEU A 152 -7.24 -5.00 9.97
C LEU A 152 -8.55 -5.79 9.92
N ASP A 153 -9.41 -5.54 8.93
CA ASP A 153 -10.73 -6.19 8.80
C ASP A 153 -11.61 -6.03 10.05
N ARG A 154 -11.54 -4.85 10.71
CA ARG A 154 -12.23 -4.56 11.98
C ARG A 154 -13.53 -3.78 11.82
N ASN A 155 -14.20 -3.91 10.68
CA ASN A 155 -15.49 -3.24 10.49
C ASN A 155 -16.63 -4.00 11.16
N ASP A 156 -17.22 -3.40 12.19
CA ASP A 156 -18.50 -3.82 12.80
C ASP A 156 -19.73 -3.52 11.92
N SER A 157 -19.58 -3.11 10.67
CA SER A 157 -20.71 -2.84 9.76
C SER A 157 -20.35 -3.07 8.29
N PRO A 158 -20.89 -4.13 7.66
CA PRO A 158 -20.73 -4.40 6.21
C PRO A 158 -21.33 -3.30 5.32
N GLU A 159 -22.36 -2.60 5.79
CA GLU A 159 -23.19 -1.66 5.01
C GLU A 159 -22.49 -0.34 4.61
N LYS A 160 -21.22 -0.11 4.95
CA LYS A 160 -20.49 1.12 4.61
C LYS A 160 -19.63 1.01 3.35
N TRP A 161 -19.55 -0.17 2.75
CA TRP A 161 -18.64 -0.46 1.64
C TRP A 161 -19.35 -1.04 0.40
N ASP A 162 -20.68 -1.04 0.40
CA ASP A 162 -21.57 -1.35 -0.73
C ASP A 162 -22.19 -0.07 -1.34
#